data_AF-A0A7K5RBW1-F1
#
_entry.id   AF-A0A7K5RBW1-F1
#
_cell.length_a   1.000
_cell.length_b   1.000
_cell.length_c   1.000
_cell.angle_alpha   90.00
_cell.angle_beta   90.00
_cell.angle_gamma   90.00
#
_symmetry.space_group_name_H-M   'P 1'
#
loop_
_entity.id
_entity.type
_entity.pdbx_description
1 polymer ?
#
loop_
_entity_poly.entity_id
_entity_poly.type
_entity_poly.pdbx_seq_one_letter_code
_entity_poly.pdbx_strand_id
1 'polypeptide(L)'
;DVILDADTAHPRLEISADGRRVKDTGAIRFLLRNEKRFDSHLFVLAKEGYTSGKHYWEVDIGTRRNWALGIACESVPRKGTLTLCPENGFWVIACVDGQDYLACTNPWTCLTVTGYLSKIGIFLDIPAKQVSFYDVFKAVALYTLRIADGSSQEGKFLPFFSTGLAATEPDTEPLAILQFSDDE
;
A
#
# COMPACT_ATOMS: atom_id res chain seq x y z
N ASP A 1 -5.11 -0.77 -14.83
CA ASP A 1 -5.93 -1.12 -13.66
C ASP A 1 -5.15 -1.88 -12.60
N VAL A 2 -5.32 -1.50 -11.33
CA VAL A 2 -4.74 -2.21 -10.18
C VAL A 2 -5.82 -3.08 -9.54
N ILE A 3 -5.52 -4.37 -9.35
CA ILE A 3 -6.42 -5.37 -8.77
C ILE A 3 -5.68 -6.13 -7.67
N LEU A 4 -6.29 -6.28 -6.50
CA LEU A 4 -5.72 -6.95 -5.34
C LEU A 4 -5.61 -8.48 -5.54
N ASP A 5 -4.54 -9.06 -5.00
CA ASP A 5 -4.29 -10.49 -5.03
C ASP A 5 -4.66 -11.15 -3.69
N ALA A 6 -5.76 -11.91 -3.71
CA ALA A 6 -6.26 -12.67 -2.56
C ALA A 6 -5.28 -13.76 -2.05
N ASP A 7 -4.35 -14.20 -2.89
CA ASP A 7 -3.32 -15.16 -2.50
C ASP A 7 -2.24 -14.51 -1.61
N THR A 8 -2.05 -13.19 -1.73
CA THR A 8 -1.09 -12.44 -0.92
C THR A 8 -1.70 -11.90 0.38
N ALA A 9 -3.01 -11.66 0.38
CA ALA A 9 -3.71 -11.00 1.48
C ALA A 9 -3.63 -11.76 2.80
N HIS A 10 -3.34 -11.07 3.89
CA HIS A 10 -3.43 -11.65 5.23
C HIS A 10 -4.81 -12.29 5.48
N PRO A 11 -4.93 -13.44 6.19
CA PRO A 11 -6.21 -14.15 6.32
C PRO A 11 -7.36 -13.36 6.96
N ARG A 12 -7.01 -12.31 7.73
CA ARG A 12 -7.96 -11.37 8.36
C ARG A 12 -8.48 -10.29 7.39
N LEU A 13 -7.87 -10.14 6.20
CA LEU A 13 -8.32 -9.21 5.18
C LEU A 13 -9.29 -9.87 4.22
N GLU A 14 -10.42 -9.21 3.95
CA GLU A 14 -11.39 -9.61 2.94
C GLU A 14 -11.32 -8.67 1.74
N ILE A 15 -11.19 -9.24 0.54
CA ILE A 15 -11.19 -8.51 -0.73
C ILE A 15 -12.57 -8.65 -1.37
N SER A 16 -13.10 -7.56 -1.94
CA SER A 16 -14.36 -7.56 -2.69
C SER A 16 -14.29 -8.40 -3.97
N ALA A 17 -15.45 -8.77 -4.51
CA ALA A 17 -15.55 -9.61 -5.71
C ALA A 17 -14.86 -9.00 -6.95
N ASP A 18 -14.88 -7.66 -7.08
CA ASP A 18 -14.18 -6.92 -8.14
C ASP A 18 -12.66 -6.80 -7.92
N GLY A 19 -12.15 -7.26 -6.77
CA GLY A 19 -10.74 -7.23 -6.42
C GLY A 19 -10.20 -5.83 -6.09
N ARG A 20 -11.06 -4.83 -5.87
CA ARG A 20 -10.63 -3.42 -5.71
C ARG A 20 -10.78 -2.86 -4.32
N ARG A 21 -11.49 -3.54 -3.44
CA ARG A 21 -11.72 -3.10 -2.07
C ARG A 21 -11.15 -4.11 -1.10
N VAL A 22 -10.57 -3.65 0.00
CA VAL A 22 -10.09 -4.51 1.09
C VAL A 22 -10.48 -3.94 2.44
N LYS A 23 -10.95 -4.82 3.32
CA LYS A 23 -11.29 -4.49 4.72
C LYS A 23 -10.70 -5.51 5.68
N ASP A 24 -10.41 -5.05 6.89
CA ASP A 24 -10.14 -5.94 8.03
C ASP A 24 -11.48 -6.50 8.54
N THR A 25 -11.60 -7.83 8.63
CA THR A 25 -12.83 -8.50 9.09
C THR A 25 -12.93 -8.65 10.61
N GLY A 26 -11.87 -8.35 11.38
CA GLY A 26 -11.90 -8.66 12.81
C GLY A 26 -11.52 -10.10 13.16
N ALA A 27 -11.43 -11.02 12.19
CA ALA A 27 -11.22 -12.44 12.46
C ALA A 27 -10.31 -13.12 11.43
N ILE A 28 -9.34 -13.89 11.91
CA ILE A 28 -8.46 -14.70 11.06
C ILE A 28 -9.29 -15.83 10.46
N ARG A 29 -9.41 -15.84 9.13
CA ARG A 29 -10.14 -16.89 8.41
C ARG A 29 -9.23 -18.09 8.16
N PHE A 30 -9.81 -19.29 8.21
CA PHE A 30 -9.10 -20.50 7.84
C PHE A 30 -8.95 -20.56 6.31
N LEU A 31 -7.71 -20.46 5.84
CA LEU A 31 -7.36 -20.52 4.41
C LEU A 31 -6.29 -21.58 4.22
N LEU A 32 -6.26 -22.17 3.02
CA LEU A 32 -5.20 -23.09 2.64
C LEU A 32 -3.84 -22.40 2.73
N ARG A 33 -2.81 -23.17 3.15
CA ARG A 33 -1.44 -22.67 3.26
C ARG A 33 -0.98 -22.17 1.88
N ASN A 34 -0.55 -20.90 1.84
CA ASN A 34 -0.02 -20.27 0.64
C ASN A 34 1.25 -19.49 1.02
N GLU A 35 2.34 -19.75 0.30
CA GLU A 35 3.64 -19.10 0.55
C GLU A 35 3.64 -17.62 0.17
N LYS A 36 2.80 -17.22 -0.80
CA LYS A 36 2.62 -15.82 -1.21
C LYS A 36 1.92 -14.97 -0.15
N ARG A 37 1.20 -15.61 0.78
CA ARG A 37 0.34 -14.94 1.76
C ARG A 37 1.14 -14.28 2.87
N PHE A 38 0.84 -13.04 3.22
CA PHE A 38 1.32 -12.43 4.46
C PHE A 38 0.67 -13.07 5.68
N ASP A 39 1.46 -13.39 6.71
CA ASP A 39 0.98 -14.10 7.92
C ASP A 39 0.98 -13.26 9.20
N SER A 40 1.75 -12.18 9.24
CA SER A 40 1.99 -11.37 10.44
C SER A 40 1.30 -10.01 10.40
N HIS A 41 1.22 -9.41 9.22
CA HIS A 41 0.77 -8.04 9.03
C HIS A 41 -0.45 -7.99 8.12
N LEU A 42 -1.33 -7.02 8.32
CA LEU A 42 -2.54 -6.77 7.51
C LEU A 42 -2.17 -6.18 6.14
N PHE A 43 -1.39 -6.92 5.36
CA PHE A 43 -0.85 -6.53 4.06
C PHE A 43 -1.52 -7.32 2.93
N VAL A 44 -1.57 -6.68 1.77
CA VAL A 44 -1.99 -7.29 0.50
C VAL A 44 -1.25 -6.59 -0.65
N LEU A 45 -0.92 -7.34 -1.69
CA LEU A 45 -0.36 -6.82 -2.94
C LEU A 45 -1.40 -6.84 -4.06
N ALA A 46 -1.14 -6.08 -5.11
CA ALA A 46 -1.81 -6.28 -6.39
C ALA A 46 -1.31 -7.53 -7.12
N LYS A 47 -2.14 -8.06 -8.03
CA LYS A 47 -1.83 -9.20 -8.90
C LYS A 47 -0.74 -8.86 -9.90
N GLU A 48 -0.91 -7.72 -10.57
CA GLU A 48 0.02 -7.23 -11.57
C GLU A 48 1.01 -6.26 -10.95
N GLY A 49 2.24 -6.32 -11.44
CA GLY A 49 3.31 -5.41 -11.06
C GLY A 49 4.05 -4.90 -12.27
N TYR A 50 4.94 -3.96 -12.03
CA TYR A 50 5.56 -3.14 -13.07
C TYR A 50 7.07 -3.31 -13.08
N THR A 51 7.64 -3.48 -14.26
CA THR A 51 9.10 -3.57 -14.48
C THR A 51 9.65 -2.39 -15.28
N SER A 52 8.79 -1.61 -15.92
CA SER A 52 9.16 -0.45 -16.73
C SER A 52 8.02 0.56 -16.83
N GLY A 53 8.30 1.75 -17.33
CA GLY A 53 7.30 2.79 -17.58
C GLY A 53 6.91 3.61 -16.36
N LYS A 54 5.80 4.34 -16.50
CA LYS A 54 5.22 5.22 -15.49
C LYS A 54 3.79 4.78 -15.20
N HIS A 55 3.44 4.67 -13.93
CA HIS A 55 2.15 4.12 -13.49
C HIS A 55 1.54 4.99 -12.43
N TYR A 56 0.22 5.16 -12.49
CA TYR A 56 -0.54 5.95 -11.54
C TYR A 56 -1.78 5.19 -11.09
N TRP A 57 -2.10 5.28 -9.82
CA TRP A 57 -3.39 4.85 -9.28
C TRP A 57 -3.76 5.68 -8.06
N GLU A 58 -5.06 5.76 -7.80
CA GLU A 58 -5.61 6.42 -6.62
C GLU A 58 -6.22 5.39 -5.66
N VAL A 59 -6.08 5.68 -4.37
CA VAL A 59 -6.65 4.89 -3.29
C VAL A 59 -7.51 5.80 -2.43
N ASP A 60 -8.79 5.46 -2.34
CA ASP A 60 -9.71 6.03 -1.37
C ASP A 60 -9.49 5.35 -0.01
N ILE A 61 -9.13 6.17 0.98
CA ILE A 61 -8.88 5.76 2.36
C ILE A 61 -10.05 6.12 3.30
N GLY A 62 -11.09 6.80 2.79
CA GLY A 62 -12.27 7.19 3.54
C GLY A 62 -11.91 7.97 4.80
N THR A 63 -12.48 7.56 5.94
CA THR A 63 -12.14 8.12 7.26
C THR A 63 -11.21 7.22 8.10
N ARG A 64 -10.48 6.29 7.45
CA ARG A 64 -9.60 5.35 8.15
C ARG A 64 -8.51 6.05 8.93
N ARG A 65 -8.24 5.56 10.14
CA ARG A 65 -7.19 6.10 11.01
C ARG A 65 -5.85 5.42 10.82
N ASN A 66 -5.86 4.17 10.36
CA ASN A 66 -4.65 3.39 10.17
C ASN A 66 -4.62 2.82 8.75
N TRP A 67 -3.51 3.05 8.05
CA TRP A 67 -3.27 2.52 6.73
C TRP A 67 -1.80 2.66 6.33
N ALA A 68 -1.37 1.85 5.36
CA ALA A 68 -0.08 2.03 4.70
C ALA A 68 -0.22 1.72 3.20
N LEU A 69 0.32 2.59 2.35
CA LEU A 69 0.15 2.56 0.90
C LEU A 69 1.46 2.82 0.16
N GLY A 70 1.68 2.12 -0.94
CA GLY A 70 2.83 2.38 -1.81
C GLY A 70 3.14 1.21 -2.72
N ILE A 71 4.41 0.84 -2.80
CA ILE A 71 4.88 -0.30 -3.58
C ILE A 71 5.80 -1.19 -2.76
N ALA A 72 5.85 -2.47 -3.14
CA ALA A 72 6.81 -3.44 -2.64
C ALA A 72 7.49 -4.17 -3.81
N CYS A 73 8.72 -4.63 -3.61
CA CYS A 73 9.33 -5.59 -4.54
C CYS A 73 8.58 -6.93 -4.51
N GLU A 74 8.53 -7.63 -5.65
CA GLU A 74 7.97 -9.00 -5.69
C GLU A 74 8.69 -9.97 -4.75
N SER A 75 9.99 -9.78 -4.55
CA SER A 75 10.86 -10.64 -3.74
C SER A 75 10.74 -10.44 -2.23
N VAL A 76 9.95 -9.47 -1.74
CA VAL A 76 9.86 -9.23 -0.29
C VAL A 76 9.36 -10.48 0.45
N PRO A 77 9.92 -10.79 1.64
CA PRO A 77 9.47 -11.92 2.42
C PRO A 77 8.00 -11.77 2.81
N ARG A 78 7.30 -12.91 2.87
CA ARG A 78 5.87 -12.97 3.17
C ARG A 78 5.57 -13.42 4.59
N LYS A 79 6.59 -13.85 5.33
CA LYS A 79 6.44 -14.56 6.60
C LYS A 79 7.17 -13.84 7.72
N GLY A 80 6.57 -13.85 8.91
CA GLY A 80 7.14 -13.25 10.11
C GLY A 80 7.09 -11.72 10.10
N THR A 81 7.70 -11.11 11.11
CA THR A 81 7.67 -9.65 11.27
C THR A 81 8.48 -8.95 10.18
N LEU A 82 7.79 -8.11 9.41
CA LEU A 82 8.37 -7.27 8.38
C LEU A 82 8.52 -5.83 8.87
N THR A 83 9.62 -5.18 8.47
CA THR A 83 9.83 -3.75 8.66
C THR A 83 9.68 -3.04 7.32
N LEU A 84 8.73 -2.11 7.24
CA LEU A 84 8.53 -1.28 6.05
C LEU A 84 9.68 -0.27 5.96
N CYS A 85 10.59 -0.49 5.01
CA CYS A 85 11.56 0.51 4.57
C CYS A 85 12.12 0.18 3.17
N PRO A 86 12.69 1.18 2.47
CA PRO A 86 13.28 0.97 1.14
C PRO A 86 14.33 -0.15 1.13
N GLU A 87 15.16 -0.25 2.16
CA GLU A 87 16.21 -1.27 2.28
C GLU A 87 15.64 -2.69 2.32
N ASN A 88 14.39 -2.85 2.77
CA ASN A 88 13.67 -4.12 2.81
C ASN A 88 12.71 -4.31 1.62
N GLY A 89 12.73 -3.40 0.65
CA GLY A 89 11.97 -3.49 -0.59
C GLY A 89 10.56 -2.91 -0.49
N PHE A 90 10.33 -1.97 0.44
CA PHE A 90 9.06 -1.27 0.61
C PHE A 90 9.24 0.24 0.46
N TRP A 91 8.50 0.85 -0.45
CA TRP A 91 8.44 2.31 -0.60
C TRP A 91 7.01 2.75 -0.31
N VAL A 92 6.77 3.12 0.95
CA VAL A 92 5.44 3.22 1.54
C VAL A 92 5.32 4.49 2.37
N ILE A 93 4.15 5.12 2.34
CA ILE A 93 3.70 6.07 3.35
C ILE A 93 2.60 5.43 4.20
N ALA A 94 2.48 5.86 5.45
CA ALA A 94 1.52 5.34 6.39
C ALA A 94 0.84 6.46 7.19
N CYS A 95 -0.33 6.15 7.72
CA CYS A 95 -1.00 6.93 8.76
C CYS A 95 -1.20 6.06 9.99
N VAL A 96 -0.90 6.63 11.16
CA VAL A 96 -1.12 6.02 12.47
C VAL A 96 -2.08 6.90 13.27
N ASP A 97 -3.12 6.27 13.80
CA ASP A 97 -4.16 6.89 14.65
C ASP A 97 -4.83 8.15 14.07
N GLY A 98 -4.82 8.29 12.74
CA GLY A 98 -5.43 9.38 11.99
C GLY A 98 -4.70 10.71 12.10
N GLN A 99 -3.53 10.75 12.74
CA GLN A 99 -2.81 11.99 13.06
C GLN A 99 -1.37 11.98 12.55
N ASP A 100 -0.68 10.85 12.69
CA ASP A 100 0.73 10.76 12.32
C ASP A 100 0.87 10.21 10.90
N TYR A 101 1.27 11.07 9.97
CA TYR A 101 1.58 10.70 8.60
C TYR A 101 3.09 10.53 8.46
N LEU A 102 3.52 9.38 7.95
CA LEU A 102 4.92 8.98 7.92
C LEU A 102 5.30 8.45 6.55
N ALA A 103 6.49 8.80 6.07
CA ALA A 103 7.18 7.99 5.08
C ALA A 103 8.02 6.94 5.82
N CYS A 104 7.86 5.67 5.44
CA CYS A 104 8.53 4.55 6.06
C CYS A 104 10.01 4.46 5.63
N THR A 105 10.80 5.51 5.85
CA THR A 105 12.28 5.52 5.64
C THR A 105 13.00 4.91 6.85
N ASN A 106 14.32 4.76 6.81
CA ASN A 106 15.10 4.39 8.00
C ASN A 106 16.12 5.48 8.36
N PRO A 107 15.89 6.30 9.40
CA PRO A 107 14.72 6.32 10.30
C PRO A 107 13.45 6.84 9.61
N TRP A 108 12.26 6.64 10.21
CA TRP A 108 10.99 7.15 9.68
C TRP A 108 11.02 8.67 9.52
N THR A 109 10.40 9.17 8.44
CA THR A 109 10.29 10.61 8.16
C THR A 109 8.85 11.05 8.39
N CYS A 110 8.63 12.01 9.30
CA CYS A 110 7.32 12.60 9.50
C CYS A 110 6.92 13.50 8.34
N LEU A 111 5.66 13.37 7.88
CA LEU A 111 5.09 14.16 6.81
C LEU A 111 4.23 15.28 7.40
N THR A 112 4.43 16.50 6.91
CA THR A 112 3.59 17.63 7.29
C THR A 112 2.35 17.63 6.41
N VAL A 113 1.23 17.15 6.96
CA VAL A 113 -0.06 17.13 6.29
C VAL A 113 -0.95 18.19 6.91
N THR A 114 -1.53 19.05 6.07
CA THR A 114 -2.54 20.02 6.53
C THR A 114 -3.90 19.34 6.48
N GLY A 115 -4.62 19.22 7.60
CA GLY A 115 -5.95 18.59 7.62
C GLY A 115 -5.90 17.06 7.48
N TYR A 116 -7.00 16.46 7.00
CA TYR A 116 -7.13 15.01 6.82
C TYR A 116 -6.96 14.61 5.34
N LEU A 117 -6.36 13.45 5.12
CA LEU A 117 -6.32 12.81 3.80
C LEU A 117 -7.49 11.83 3.70
N SER A 118 -8.23 11.89 2.60
CA SER A 118 -9.26 10.90 2.26
C SER A 118 -8.96 10.15 0.98
N LYS A 119 -8.03 10.64 0.16
CA LYS A 119 -7.60 9.97 -1.07
C LYS A 119 -6.12 10.23 -1.37
N ILE A 120 -5.39 9.17 -1.69
CA ILE A 120 -3.97 9.20 -1.99
C ILE A 120 -3.73 8.81 -3.45
N GLY A 121 -3.02 9.65 -4.18
CA GLY A 121 -2.49 9.34 -5.50
C GLY A 121 -1.08 8.76 -5.37
N ILE A 122 -0.79 7.66 -6.06
CA ILE A 122 0.52 7.02 -6.06
C ILE A 122 1.05 6.99 -7.49
N PHE A 123 2.21 7.61 -7.70
CA PHE A 123 2.86 7.70 -9.00
C PHE A 123 4.22 7.01 -8.96
N LEU A 124 4.33 5.88 -9.66
CA LEU A 124 5.57 5.15 -9.85
C LEU A 124 6.22 5.57 -11.17
N ASP A 125 7.42 6.15 -11.11
CA ASP A 125 8.26 6.48 -12.26
C ASP A 125 9.53 5.62 -12.21
N ILE A 126 9.47 4.46 -12.89
CA ILE A 126 10.58 3.49 -12.90
C ILE A 126 11.82 4.05 -13.61
N PRO A 127 11.71 4.73 -14.78
CA PRO A 127 12.86 5.40 -15.40
C PRO A 127 13.52 6.43 -14.47
N ALA A 128 12.73 7.21 -13.73
CA ALA A 128 13.26 8.18 -12.78
C ALA A 128 13.64 7.58 -11.41
N LYS A 129 13.43 6.27 -11.21
CA LYS A 129 13.73 5.52 -9.99
C LYS A 129 13.08 6.13 -8.75
N GLN A 130 11.78 6.40 -8.82
CA GLN A 130 11.06 6.99 -7.69
C GLN A 130 9.59 6.61 -7.65
N VAL A 131 9.01 6.70 -6.45
CA VAL A 131 7.57 6.70 -6.24
C VAL A 131 7.18 7.97 -5.49
N SER A 132 6.15 8.66 -5.96
CA SER A 132 5.64 9.90 -5.38
C SER A 132 4.20 9.74 -4.92
N PHE A 133 3.87 10.40 -3.82
CA PHE A 133 2.58 10.33 -3.15
C PHE A 133 1.93 11.71 -3.14
N TYR A 134 0.63 11.76 -3.38
CA TYR A 134 -0.11 13.01 -3.54
C TYR A 134 -1.40 12.99 -2.71
N ASP A 135 -1.72 14.14 -2.12
CA ASP A 135 -3.09 14.45 -1.72
C ASP A 135 -3.86 14.79 -3.00
N VAL A 136 -4.78 13.92 -3.40
CA VAL A 136 -5.51 14.07 -4.66
C VAL A 136 -6.41 15.30 -4.63
N PHE A 137 -7.04 15.58 -3.50
CA PHE A 137 -8.00 16.69 -3.40
C PHE A 137 -7.30 18.04 -3.46
N LYS A 138 -6.13 18.14 -2.85
CA LYS A 138 -5.35 19.39 -2.85
C LYS A 138 -4.40 19.50 -4.03
N ALA A 139 -4.24 18.42 -4.80
CA ALA A 139 -3.26 18.30 -5.87
C ALA A 139 -1.83 18.67 -5.43
N VAL A 140 -1.46 18.31 -4.20
CA VAL A 140 -0.12 18.58 -3.64
C VAL A 140 0.66 17.29 -3.42
N ALA A 141 1.96 17.34 -3.68
CA ALA A 141 2.87 16.25 -3.35
C ALA A 141 3.03 16.15 -1.83
N LEU A 142 2.85 14.95 -1.30
CA LEU A 142 3.07 14.62 0.11
C LEU A 142 4.53 14.24 0.33
N TYR A 143 5.05 13.35 -0.50
CA TYR A 143 6.41 12.84 -0.39
C TYR A 143 6.86 12.10 -1.64
N THR A 144 8.17 12.01 -1.87
CA THR A 144 8.77 11.19 -2.92
C THR A 144 9.87 10.32 -2.33
N LEU A 145 9.76 9.01 -2.54
CA LEU A 145 10.78 8.03 -2.17
C LEU A 145 11.62 7.65 -3.39
N ARG A 146 12.94 7.56 -3.20
CA ARG A 146 13.88 7.11 -4.22
C ARG A 146 14.05 5.59 -4.18
N ILE A 147 14.15 4.98 -5.35
CA ILE A 147 14.44 3.56 -5.55
C ILE A 147 15.95 3.48 -5.85
N ALA A 148 16.73 2.88 -4.95
CA ALA A 148 18.18 2.86 -5.07
C ALA A 148 18.67 1.89 -6.16
N ASP A 149 19.67 2.33 -6.94
CA ASP A 149 20.36 1.51 -7.94
C ASP A 149 21.25 0.44 -7.26
N GLY A 150 21.34 -0.75 -7.86
CA GLY A 150 22.27 -1.81 -7.42
C GLY A 150 21.91 -2.50 -6.10
N SER A 151 20.77 -2.17 -5.48
CA SER A 151 20.17 -3.05 -4.49
C SER A 151 19.78 -4.37 -5.17
N SER A 152 19.79 -5.48 -4.45
CA SER A 152 19.29 -6.79 -4.91
C SER A 152 17.77 -6.81 -5.22
N GLN A 153 17.19 -5.62 -5.37
CA GLN A 153 15.79 -5.28 -5.56
C GLN A 153 15.51 -4.84 -7.01
N GLU A 154 16.42 -5.13 -7.96
CA GLU A 154 16.07 -5.14 -9.38
C GLU A 154 14.97 -6.17 -9.60
N GLY A 155 13.74 -5.70 -9.80
CA GLY A 155 12.60 -6.59 -9.87
C GLY A 155 11.31 -5.88 -10.22
N LYS A 156 10.25 -6.68 -10.28
CA LYS A 156 8.88 -6.21 -10.48
C LYS A 156 8.37 -5.52 -9.22
N PHE A 157 7.89 -4.29 -9.35
CA PHE A 157 7.26 -3.53 -8.28
C PHE A 157 5.75 -3.78 -8.26
N LEU A 158 5.23 -4.21 -7.13
CA LEU A 158 3.82 -4.50 -6.93
C LEU A 158 3.20 -3.39 -6.08
N PRO A 159 2.05 -2.81 -6.50
CA PRO A 159 1.24 -1.98 -5.61
C PRO A 159 0.97 -2.69 -4.29
N PHE A 160 1.17 -1.95 -3.20
CA PHE A 160 1.12 -2.44 -1.83
C PHE A 160 0.06 -1.69 -1.04
N PHE A 161 -0.71 -2.43 -0.25
CA PHE A 161 -1.79 -1.89 0.57
C PHE A 161 -1.80 -2.56 1.95
N SER A 162 -2.16 -1.77 2.96
CA SER A 162 -2.40 -2.25 4.31
C SER A 162 -3.51 -1.47 4.97
N THR A 163 -4.41 -2.16 5.69
CA THR A 163 -5.43 -1.54 6.55
C THR A 163 -4.89 -1.12 7.91
N GLY A 164 -3.56 -1.06 8.08
CA GLY A 164 -2.91 -0.63 9.32
C GLY A 164 -2.75 -1.75 10.35
N LEU A 165 -2.70 -1.37 11.63
CA LEU A 165 -2.60 -2.31 12.74
C LEU A 165 -3.96 -2.99 12.98
N ALA A 166 -3.90 -4.24 13.46
CA ALA A 166 -5.11 -4.94 13.90
C ALA A 166 -5.69 -4.24 15.13
N ALA A 167 -6.74 -3.45 14.92
CA ALA A 167 -7.46 -2.78 15.99
C ALA A 167 -8.48 -3.72 16.66
N THR A 168 -8.78 -3.42 17.92
CA THR A 168 -9.86 -4.09 18.68
C THR A 168 -11.22 -3.82 18.05
N GLU A 169 -11.40 -2.61 17.52
CA GLU A 169 -12.52 -2.20 16.69
C GLU A 169 -12.01 -1.93 15.27
N PRO A 170 -12.22 -2.85 14.31
CA PRO A 170 -11.72 -2.67 12.96
C PRO A 170 -12.50 -1.56 12.24
N ASP A 171 -11.76 -0.72 11.49
CA ASP A 171 -12.36 0.27 10.59
C ASP A 171 -13.26 -0.44 9.57
N THR A 172 -14.55 -0.11 9.60
CA THR A 172 -15.59 -0.79 8.80
C THR A 172 -15.57 -0.41 7.32
N GLU A 173 -15.06 0.78 6.97
CA GLU A 173 -15.05 1.28 5.59
C GLU A 173 -13.86 0.72 4.81
N PRO A 174 -14.00 -0.05 3.73
CA PRO A 174 -12.84 -0.65 3.04
C PRO A 174 -11.90 0.39 2.42
N LEU A 175 -10.60 0.08 2.36
CA LEU A 175 -9.69 0.74 1.41
C LEU A 175 -10.14 0.40 -0.01
N ALA A 176 -10.21 1.37 -0.91
CA ALA A 176 -10.70 1.14 -2.27
C ALA A 176 -9.76 1.73 -3.32
N ILE A 177 -9.38 0.90 -4.30
CA ILE A 177 -8.67 1.35 -5.50
C ILE A 177 -9.70 1.99 -6.44
N LEU A 178 -9.41 3.21 -6.88
CA LEU A 178 -10.31 3.95 -7.77
C LEU A 178 -10.04 3.62 -9.24
N GLN A 179 -11.11 3.66 -10.03
CA GLN A 179 -11.00 3.61 -11.47
C GLN A 179 -11.01 5.03 -12.03
N PHE A 180 -10.19 5.22 -13.05
CA PHE A 180 -10.39 6.27 -14.03
C PHE A 180 -11.27 5.67 -15.11
N SER A 181 -12.47 6.21 -15.31
CA SER A 181 -13.20 5.99 -16.57
C SER A 181 -12.61 6.93 -17.60
N ASP A 182 -12.32 6.42 -18.80
CA ASP A 182 -11.90 7.25 -19.95
C ASP A 182 -13.06 8.13 -20.51
N ASP A 183 -14.14 8.31 -19.75
CA ASP A 183 -15.37 9.00 -20.13
C ASP A 183 -15.52 10.39 -19.46
N GLU A 184 -14.46 11.21 -19.45
CA GLU A 184 -14.56 12.68 -19.25
C GLU A 184 -13.75 13.46 -20.30
#